data_AF-A0A2V5NED6-F1
#
_entry.id   AF-A0A2V5NED6-F1
#
_cell.length_a   1.000
_cell.length_b   1.000
_cell.length_c   1.000
_cell.angle_alpha   90.00
_cell.angle_beta   90.00
_cell.angle_gamma   90.00
#
_symmetry.space_group_name_H-M   'P 1'
#
loop_
_entity.id
_entity.type
_entity.pdbx_description
1 polymer ?
#
loop_
_entity_poly.entity_id
_entity_poly.type
_entity_poly.pdbx_seq_one_letter_code
_entity_poly.pdbx_strand_id
1 'polypeptide(L)'
;MPPTITIPLGCSWPKVGKKLIMTRRLVAAVLICVASSTLVAETPAFISNAVDAKGVRHSASEYHGKKPQWVIDAIHVVRPDYPLWDQRRGYQGLGVFRVRIDPTTGAAGDVTIVRSTGHTDLDRKSLLAFKQWRWKPGTWSQVDVPVVFVASGLVYFPSEADPFSNR
;
A
#
# COMPACT_ATOMS: atom_id res chain seq x y z
N MET A 1 75.55 58.64 -13.92
CA MET A 1 74.06 58.72 -13.95
C MET A 1 73.50 57.29 -14.01
N PRO A 2 72.28 57.01 -13.54
CA PRO A 2 71.86 57.20 -12.14
C PRO A 2 71.27 55.90 -11.52
N PRO A 3 71.15 55.78 -10.18
CA PRO A 3 70.48 54.66 -9.50
C PRO A 3 68.98 54.90 -9.27
N THR A 4 68.16 53.84 -9.16
CA THR A 4 66.80 53.75 -8.54
C THR A 4 66.25 52.30 -8.73
N ILE A 5 65.79 51.48 -7.75
CA ILE A 5 64.80 51.59 -6.63
C ILE A 5 63.34 51.47 -7.16
N THR A 6 62.32 50.74 -6.65
CA THR A 6 62.05 49.62 -5.68
C THR A 6 60.54 49.24 -5.88
N ILE A 7 59.82 48.21 -5.38
CA ILE A 7 59.89 47.12 -4.37
C ILE A 7 59.21 45.84 -4.95
N PRO A 8 59.49 44.61 -4.44
CA PRO A 8 58.91 43.34 -4.96
C PRO A 8 57.69 42.78 -4.18
N LEU A 9 56.76 42.05 -4.83
CA LEU A 9 55.73 41.21 -4.17
C LEU A 9 55.60 39.81 -4.82
N GLY A 10 55.85 38.75 -4.04
CA GLY A 10 55.87 37.37 -4.53
C GLY A 10 56.09 36.32 -3.44
N CYS A 11 55.21 36.27 -2.43
CA CYS A 11 55.34 35.33 -1.32
C CYS A 11 55.08 33.88 -1.76
N SER A 12 56.11 33.04 -1.73
CA SER A 12 55.96 31.57 -1.70
C SER A 12 56.43 31.05 -0.35
N TRP A 13 55.65 30.17 0.28
CA TRP A 13 55.95 29.57 1.58
C TRP A 13 56.07 28.04 1.48
N PRO A 14 56.80 27.39 2.39
CA PRO A 14 57.38 26.07 2.14
C PRO A 14 56.40 24.90 2.32
N LYS A 15 56.70 23.80 1.61
CA LYS A 15 56.12 22.48 1.92
C LYS A 15 56.65 21.99 3.28
N VAL A 16 55.75 21.79 4.24
CA VAL A 16 56.06 21.09 5.51
C VAL A 16 55.07 19.93 5.66
N GLY A 17 55.58 18.70 5.50
CA GLY A 17 54.79 17.50 5.75
C GLY A 17 54.49 17.35 7.25
N LYS A 18 53.22 17.10 7.60
CA LYS A 18 52.79 16.91 8.99
C LYS A 18 52.34 15.46 9.19
N LYS A 19 53.00 14.76 10.11
CA LYS A 19 52.63 13.38 10.48
C LYS A 19 51.22 13.36 11.11
N LEU A 20 50.54 12.24 10.92
CA LEU A 20 49.21 11.97 11.44
C LEU A 20 49.18 12.08 12.98
N ILE A 21 48.36 13.00 13.51
CA ILE A 21 47.96 13.03 14.93
C ILE A 21 46.43 13.05 14.95
N MET A 22 45.85 12.08 15.66
CA MET A 22 44.42 11.78 15.60
C MET A 22 43.61 12.53 16.65
N THR A 23 43.20 13.76 16.33
CA THR A 23 42.19 14.51 17.10
C THR A 23 41.37 15.43 16.19
N ARG A 24 40.24 14.93 15.67
CA ARG A 24 39.17 15.78 15.14
C ARG A 24 37.97 15.66 16.07
N ARG A 25 37.63 16.77 16.74
CA ARG A 25 36.35 16.93 17.44
C ARG A 25 35.24 16.66 16.43
N LEU A 26 34.49 15.58 16.59
CA LEU A 26 33.37 15.29 15.71
C LEU A 26 32.27 16.32 15.95
N VAL A 27 31.80 16.89 14.85
CA VAL A 27 30.77 17.93 14.79
C VAL A 27 29.49 17.42 15.48
N ALA A 28 28.80 18.31 16.20
CA ALA A 28 27.48 18.04 16.76
C ALA A 28 26.45 17.85 15.64
N ALA A 29 26.38 16.63 15.10
CA ALA A 29 25.46 16.24 14.03
C ALA A 29 24.23 15.55 14.64
N VAL A 30 23.29 16.37 15.11
CA VAL A 30 21.86 16.07 15.34
C VAL A 30 21.57 14.61 15.74
N LEU A 31 21.70 14.29 17.03
CA LEU A 31 21.15 13.07 17.64
C LEU A 31 19.62 13.15 17.78
N ILE A 32 18.96 13.51 16.68
CA ILE A 32 17.50 13.49 16.49
C ILE A 32 17.24 12.72 15.20
N CYS A 33 17.63 11.44 15.18
CA CYS A 33 17.02 10.45 14.29
C CYS A 33 15.59 10.10 14.79
N VAL A 34 14.79 11.11 15.15
CA VAL A 34 13.35 11.00 15.34
C VAL A 34 12.70 11.03 13.96
N ALA A 35 13.06 10.02 13.19
CA ALA A 35 12.41 9.60 11.97
C ALA A 35 12.35 8.08 12.08
N SER A 36 11.43 7.61 12.93
CA SER A 36 11.04 6.21 12.99
C SER A 36 10.34 5.86 11.67
N SER A 37 11.14 5.66 10.62
CA SER A 37 10.75 4.93 9.42
C SER A 37 10.74 3.42 9.70
N THR A 38 10.13 3.05 10.84
CA THR A 38 9.07 2.06 10.77
C THR A 38 8.17 2.49 9.62
N LEU A 39 8.39 1.88 8.45
CA LEU A 39 7.31 1.52 7.57
C LEU A 39 6.42 0.55 8.35
N VAL A 40 5.64 1.12 9.27
CA VAL A 40 4.24 0.75 9.40
C VAL A 40 3.71 0.97 7.99
N ALA A 41 3.74 -0.11 7.20
CA ALA A 41 2.80 -0.23 6.12
C ALA A 41 1.46 -0.16 6.84
N GLU A 42 0.82 1.02 6.81
CA GLU A 42 -0.54 1.20 7.33
C GLU A 42 -1.38 0.14 6.63
N THR A 43 -1.72 -0.91 7.37
CA THR A 43 -2.41 -2.09 6.87
C THR A 43 -3.80 -1.62 6.49
N PRO A 44 -4.04 -1.36 5.19
CA PRO A 44 -4.71 -0.11 4.80
C PRO A 44 -6.14 -0.11 5.33
N ALA A 45 -6.37 0.78 6.31
CA ALA A 45 -7.53 0.75 7.20
C ALA A 45 -8.81 0.54 6.38
N PHE A 46 -9.38 -0.65 6.55
CA PHE A 46 -10.00 -1.45 5.49
C PHE A 46 -10.67 -0.63 4.38
N ILE A 47 -9.94 -0.30 3.29
CA ILE A 47 -10.42 0.63 2.25
C ILE A 47 -11.48 -0.06 1.37
N SER A 48 -12.67 -0.18 1.94
CA SER A 48 -13.88 -0.76 1.43
C SER A 48 -15.02 0.18 1.80
N ASN A 49 -15.70 0.68 0.78
CA ASN A 49 -16.91 1.47 0.90
C ASN A 49 -18.05 0.62 0.37
N ALA A 50 -19.24 0.76 0.95
CA ALA A 50 -20.45 0.20 0.39
C ALA A 50 -21.49 1.30 0.14
N VAL A 51 -22.41 1.02 -0.77
CA VAL A 51 -23.62 1.81 -1.00
C VAL A 51 -24.79 0.88 -0.78
N ASP A 52 -25.70 1.23 0.12
CA ASP A 52 -26.87 0.41 0.39
C ASP A 52 -27.91 0.52 -0.74
N ALA A 53 -28.98 -0.27 -0.66
CA ALA A 53 -30.07 -0.25 -1.65
C ALA A 53 -30.89 1.07 -1.65
N LYS A 54 -30.63 1.99 -0.70
CA LYS A 54 -31.26 3.32 -0.60
C LYS A 54 -30.33 4.43 -1.11
N GLY A 55 -29.10 4.11 -1.48
CA GLY A 55 -28.09 5.06 -1.96
C GLY A 55 -27.21 5.69 -0.87
N VAL A 56 -27.36 5.30 0.40
CA VAL A 56 -26.50 5.80 1.48
C VAL A 56 -25.13 5.14 1.38
N ARG A 57 -24.07 5.93 1.53
CA ARG A 57 -22.68 5.44 1.56
C ARG A 57 -22.28 5.08 2.99
N HIS A 58 -21.58 3.97 3.14
CA HIS A 58 -21.02 3.46 4.39
C HIS A 58 -19.53 3.17 4.19
N SER A 59 -18.67 3.56 5.13
CA SER A 59 -17.22 3.31 5.12
C SER A 59 -16.84 2.30 6.19
N ALA A 60 -15.92 1.37 5.91
CA ALA A 60 -15.50 0.38 6.90
C ALA A 60 -14.93 1.01 8.20
N SER A 61 -14.38 2.23 8.11
CA SER A 61 -13.90 3.01 9.26
C SER A 61 -15.00 3.32 10.28
N GLU A 62 -16.26 3.45 9.86
CA GLU A 62 -17.40 3.77 10.73
C GLU A 62 -17.76 2.62 11.68
N TYR A 63 -17.30 1.40 11.40
CA TYR A 63 -17.61 0.22 12.19
C TYR A 63 -16.67 0.02 13.40
N HIS A 64 -15.68 0.91 13.61
CA HIS A 64 -14.85 0.97 14.83
C HIS A 64 -14.26 -0.40 15.24
N GLY A 65 -13.62 -1.09 14.28
CA GLY A 65 -13.01 -2.41 14.51
C GLY A 65 -13.96 -3.61 14.47
N LYS A 66 -15.28 -3.39 14.37
CA LYS A 66 -16.25 -4.45 14.05
C LYS A 66 -16.21 -4.75 12.56
N LYS A 67 -16.57 -5.99 12.17
CA LYS A 67 -16.78 -6.35 10.76
C LYS A 67 -17.89 -5.47 10.16
N PRO A 68 -17.65 -4.74 9.05
CA PRO A 68 -18.70 -4.02 8.33
C PRO A 68 -19.89 -4.86 7.90
N GLN A 69 -21.07 -4.25 7.74
CA GLN A 69 -22.31 -5.01 7.53
C GLN A 69 -22.33 -5.76 6.18
N TRP A 70 -21.70 -5.22 5.12
CA TRP A 70 -21.54 -5.91 3.84
C TRP A 70 -20.54 -7.09 3.86
N VAL A 71 -19.80 -7.29 4.95
CA VAL A 71 -19.08 -8.56 5.22
C VAL A 71 -20.10 -9.65 5.58
N ILE A 72 -20.98 -9.30 6.53
CA ILE A 72 -21.95 -10.19 7.20
C ILE A 72 -23.14 -10.51 6.28
N ASP A 73 -23.35 -9.66 5.26
CA ASP A 73 -24.38 -9.84 4.24
C ASP A 73 -23.89 -10.55 2.97
N ALA A 74 -22.60 -10.88 2.84
CA ALA A 74 -22.11 -11.72 1.75
C ALA A 74 -22.52 -13.18 1.97
N ILE A 75 -23.34 -13.73 1.07
CA ILE A 75 -23.92 -15.08 1.16
C ILE A 75 -23.33 -16.09 0.17
N HIS A 76 -22.67 -15.60 -0.89
CA HIS A 76 -21.84 -16.44 -1.76
C HIS A 76 -20.56 -15.68 -2.11
N VAL A 77 -19.42 -16.33 -1.92
CA VAL A 77 -18.09 -15.74 -2.00
C VAL A 77 -17.17 -16.71 -2.72
N VAL A 78 -16.53 -16.24 -3.79
CA VAL A 78 -15.51 -17.00 -4.53
C VAL A 78 -14.16 -16.32 -4.35
N ARG A 79 -13.14 -17.08 -3.95
CA ARG A 79 -11.76 -16.60 -3.86
C ARG A 79 -11.17 -16.43 -5.27
N PRO A 80 -10.51 -15.31 -5.60
CA PRO A 80 -9.70 -15.22 -6.82
C PRO A 80 -8.63 -16.30 -6.87
N ASP A 81 -8.40 -16.91 -8.04
CA ASP A 81 -7.20 -17.73 -8.20
C ASP A 81 -5.96 -16.85 -8.11
N TYR A 82 -4.91 -17.37 -7.49
CA TYR A 82 -3.56 -16.82 -7.58
C TYR A 82 -2.73 -17.82 -8.41
N PRO A 83 -2.47 -17.55 -9.70
CA PRO A 83 -1.87 -18.57 -10.58
C PRO A 83 -0.46 -18.98 -10.15
N LEU A 84 -0.13 -20.27 -10.33
CA LEU A 84 1.16 -20.83 -9.94
C LEU A 84 2.36 -20.15 -10.61
N TRP A 85 2.18 -19.52 -11.77
CA TRP A 85 3.24 -18.81 -12.47
C TRP A 85 3.45 -17.39 -11.92
N ASP A 86 2.39 -16.69 -11.50
CA ASP A 86 2.49 -15.43 -10.75
C ASP A 86 3.18 -15.65 -9.40
N GLN A 87 2.76 -16.69 -8.67
CA GLN A 87 3.38 -17.11 -7.40
C GLN A 87 4.89 -17.36 -7.57
N ARG A 88 5.29 -18.13 -8.59
CA ARG A 88 6.70 -18.43 -8.89
C ARG A 88 7.52 -17.21 -9.32
N ARG A 89 6.87 -16.17 -9.85
CA ARG A 89 7.51 -14.87 -10.14
C ARG A 89 7.50 -13.91 -8.94
N GLY A 90 6.83 -14.27 -7.84
CA GLY A 90 6.67 -13.42 -6.67
C GLY A 90 5.78 -12.19 -6.91
N TYR A 91 4.89 -12.24 -7.91
CA TYR A 91 4.01 -11.12 -8.26
C TYR A 91 2.98 -10.86 -7.15
N GLN A 92 3.08 -9.70 -6.53
CA GLN A 92 2.31 -9.28 -5.36
C GLN A 92 1.68 -7.92 -5.58
N GLY A 93 0.60 -7.62 -4.88
CA GLY A 93 -0.04 -6.31 -4.99
C GLY A 93 -1.40 -6.22 -4.31
N LEU A 94 -1.80 -4.99 -4.03
CA LEU A 94 -3.12 -4.65 -3.50
C LEU A 94 -3.97 -3.99 -4.59
N GLY A 95 -5.11 -4.59 -4.89
CA GLY A 95 -6.14 -4.04 -5.76
C GLY A 95 -7.44 -3.78 -4.99
N VAL A 96 -8.31 -2.94 -5.57
CA VAL A 96 -9.65 -2.62 -5.07
C VAL A 96 -10.62 -2.64 -6.24
N PHE A 97 -11.69 -3.41 -6.11
CA PHE A 97 -12.62 -3.73 -7.20
C PHE A 97 -14.04 -3.37 -6.80
N ARG A 98 -14.65 -2.45 -7.53
CA ARG A 98 -16.01 -1.97 -7.28
C ARG A 98 -17.02 -2.87 -7.97
N VAL A 99 -17.69 -3.68 -7.17
CA VAL A 99 -18.80 -4.55 -7.58
C VAL A 99 -20.09 -3.74 -7.52
N ARG A 100 -20.81 -3.68 -8.64
CA ARG A 100 -22.22 -3.27 -8.68
C ARG A 100 -23.08 -4.49 -8.34
N ILE A 101 -24.07 -4.31 -7.48
CA ILE A 101 -24.93 -5.39 -6.98
C ILE A 101 -26.35 -5.12 -7.49
N ASP A 102 -26.98 -6.13 -8.06
CA ASP A 102 -28.42 -6.11 -8.35
C ASP A 102 -29.19 -6.16 -7.03
N PRO A 103 -29.93 -5.10 -6.61
CA PRO A 103 -30.62 -5.10 -5.33
C PRO A 103 -31.74 -6.15 -5.25
N THR A 104 -32.29 -6.58 -6.39
CA THR A 104 -33.41 -7.54 -6.46
C THR A 104 -32.94 -8.98 -6.25
N THR A 105 -31.80 -9.38 -6.81
CA THR A 105 -31.26 -10.75 -6.64
C THR A 105 -30.12 -10.84 -5.62
N GLY A 106 -29.49 -9.72 -5.26
CA GLY A 106 -28.26 -9.66 -4.48
C GLY A 106 -27.00 -10.08 -5.25
N ALA A 107 -27.09 -10.38 -6.55
CA ALA A 107 -25.96 -10.86 -7.35
C ALA A 107 -24.96 -9.76 -7.70
N ALA A 108 -23.67 -10.11 -7.76
CA ALA A 108 -22.66 -9.30 -8.42
C ALA A 108 -22.97 -9.20 -9.92
N GLY A 109 -23.06 -7.98 -10.44
CA GLY A 109 -23.25 -7.71 -11.86
C GLY A 109 -21.94 -7.28 -12.52
N ASP A 110 -21.84 -5.97 -12.79
CA ASP A 110 -20.62 -5.37 -13.30
C ASP A 110 -19.57 -5.18 -12.20
N VAL A 111 -18.29 -5.36 -12.55
CA VAL A 111 -17.16 -5.23 -11.64
C VAL A 111 -16.08 -4.39 -12.31
N THR A 112 -15.74 -3.27 -11.67
CA THR A 112 -14.81 -2.26 -12.19
C THR A 112 -13.56 -2.17 -11.33
N ILE A 113 -12.39 -1.93 -11.94
CA ILE A 113 -11.14 -1.75 -11.20
C ILE A 113 -11.08 -0.31 -10.67
N VAL A 114 -11.07 -0.15 -9.34
CA VAL A 114 -10.80 1.15 -8.68
C VAL A 114 -9.30 1.34 -8.48
N ARG A 115 -8.60 0.25 -8.15
CA ARG A 115 -7.15 0.16 -8.04
C ARG A 115 -6.69 -1.19 -8.58
N SER A 116 -5.78 -1.18 -9.55
CA SER A 116 -5.10 -2.38 -10.04
C SER A 116 -4.14 -2.93 -8.98
N THR A 117 -3.97 -4.26 -8.95
CA THR A 117 -2.89 -4.95 -8.23
C THR A 117 -1.50 -4.68 -8.81
N GLY A 118 -1.40 -4.02 -9.97
CA GLY A 118 -0.17 -3.85 -10.75
C GLY A 118 0.09 -4.99 -11.74
N HIS A 119 -0.73 -6.06 -11.73
CA HIS A 119 -0.52 -7.26 -12.54
C HIS A 119 -1.83 -7.68 -13.23
N THR A 120 -1.86 -7.60 -14.57
CA THR A 120 -3.08 -7.79 -15.38
C THR A 120 -3.79 -9.13 -15.15
N ASP A 121 -3.05 -10.21 -14.94
CA ASP A 121 -3.65 -11.53 -14.71
C ASP A 121 -4.19 -11.72 -13.29
N LEU A 122 -3.55 -11.10 -12.27
CA LEU A 122 -4.11 -11.04 -10.92
C LEU A 122 -5.41 -10.22 -10.90
N ASP A 123 -5.44 -9.07 -11.59
CA ASP A 123 -6.65 -8.27 -11.79
C ASP A 123 -7.75 -9.07 -12.52
N ARG A 124 -7.39 -9.80 -13.57
CA ARG A 124 -8.31 -10.65 -14.33
C ARG A 124 -8.90 -11.78 -13.47
N LYS A 125 -8.10 -12.41 -12.61
CA LYS A 125 -8.58 -13.43 -11.67
C LYS A 125 -9.49 -12.84 -10.59
N SER A 126 -9.18 -11.64 -10.08
CA SER A 126 -10.06 -10.90 -9.18
C SER A 126 -11.42 -10.59 -9.82
N LEU A 127 -11.44 -10.04 -11.04
CA LEU A 127 -12.67 -9.76 -11.79
C LEU A 127 -13.52 -11.02 -12.03
N LEU A 128 -12.90 -12.14 -12.39
CA LEU A 128 -13.60 -13.41 -12.65
C LEU A 128 -14.23 -14.02 -11.39
N ALA A 129 -13.58 -13.89 -10.23
CA ALA A 129 -14.14 -14.38 -8.96
C ALA A 129 -15.22 -13.45 -8.40
N PHE A 130 -15.01 -12.13 -8.42
CA PHE A 130 -15.97 -11.18 -7.84
C PHE A 130 -17.29 -11.11 -8.61
N LYS A 131 -17.30 -11.45 -9.91
CA LYS A 131 -18.54 -11.65 -10.70
C LYS A 131 -19.39 -12.85 -10.28
N GLN A 132 -18.88 -13.75 -9.45
CA GLN A 132 -19.61 -14.91 -8.94
C GLN A 132 -20.18 -14.69 -7.52
N TRP A 133 -19.97 -13.52 -6.93
CA TRP A 133 -20.40 -13.22 -5.57
C TRP A 133 -21.89 -12.89 -5.46
N ARG A 134 -22.42 -13.02 -4.24
CA ARG A 134 -23.79 -12.67 -3.91
C ARG A 134 -23.90 -12.14 -2.48
N TRP A 135 -24.68 -11.09 -2.30
CA TRP A 135 -25.10 -10.54 -1.02
C TRP A 135 -26.58 -10.85 -0.75
N LYS A 136 -27.06 -10.59 0.47
CA LYS A 136 -28.49 -10.64 0.81
C LYS A 136 -29.29 -9.68 -0.10
N PRO A 137 -30.35 -10.13 -0.79
CA PRO A 137 -31.22 -9.25 -1.58
C PRO A 137 -31.74 -8.06 -0.76
N GLY A 138 -31.93 -6.91 -1.40
CA GLY A 138 -32.45 -5.68 -0.80
C GLY A 138 -31.51 -4.91 0.13
N THR A 139 -30.25 -5.36 0.31
CA THR A 139 -29.30 -4.73 1.24
C THR A 139 -28.35 -3.74 0.58
N TRP A 140 -27.58 -4.17 -0.42
CA TRP A 140 -26.49 -3.39 -1.03
C TRP A 140 -26.70 -3.18 -2.54
N SER A 141 -26.25 -2.03 -3.05
CA SER A 141 -26.24 -1.67 -4.48
C SER A 141 -24.82 -1.59 -5.05
N GLN A 142 -23.81 -1.36 -4.20
CA GLN A 142 -22.40 -1.34 -4.60
C GLN A 142 -21.50 -1.70 -3.41
N VAL A 143 -20.40 -2.43 -3.64
CA VAL A 143 -19.34 -2.70 -2.66
C VAL A 143 -17.96 -2.57 -3.32
N ASP A 144 -17.05 -1.83 -2.68
CA ASP A 144 -15.64 -1.78 -3.05
C ASP A 144 -14.89 -2.92 -2.32
N VAL A 145 -14.41 -3.90 -3.07
CA VAL A 145 -13.81 -5.16 -2.59
C VAL A 145 -12.27 -5.08 -2.67
N PRO A 146 -11.55 -5.01 -1.53
CA PRO A 146 -10.09 -5.06 -1.52
C PRO A 146 -9.55 -6.50 -1.60
N VAL A 147 -8.38 -6.65 -2.24
CA VAL A 147 -7.65 -7.92 -2.41
C VAL A 147 -6.15 -7.69 -2.40
N VAL A 148 -5.40 -8.59 -1.76
CA VAL A 148 -3.94 -8.50 -1.53
C VAL A 148 -3.28 -9.84 -1.83
N PHE A 149 -2.53 -9.89 -2.93
CA PHE A 149 -1.68 -11.02 -3.30
C PHE A 149 -0.32 -10.88 -2.62
N VAL A 150 0.11 -11.91 -1.87
CA VAL A 150 1.34 -11.93 -1.05
C VAL A 150 2.10 -13.24 -1.25
N ALA A 151 3.40 -13.32 -0.91
CA ALA A 151 4.17 -14.56 -1.11
C ALA A 151 3.59 -15.80 -0.37
N SER A 152 2.87 -15.59 0.74
CA SER A 152 2.20 -16.65 1.51
C SER A 152 0.81 -17.06 0.98
N GLY A 153 0.31 -16.41 -0.08
CA GLY A 153 -0.98 -16.74 -0.71
C GLY A 153 -1.83 -15.52 -1.05
N LEU A 154 -3.15 -15.67 -0.96
CA LEU A 154 -4.10 -14.60 -1.26
C LEU A 154 -4.94 -14.25 -0.02
N VAL A 155 -4.90 -12.97 0.35
CA VAL A 155 -5.82 -12.36 1.31
C VAL A 155 -6.81 -11.51 0.52
N TYR A 156 -8.09 -11.61 0.82
CA TYR A 156 -9.15 -10.95 0.07
C TYR A 156 -10.36 -10.76 0.98
N PHE A 157 -11.13 -9.70 0.77
CA PHE A 157 -12.45 -9.61 1.38
C PHE A 157 -13.32 -10.81 0.95
N PRO A 158 -14.25 -11.33 1.78
CA PRO A 158 -14.35 -11.22 3.24
C PRO A 158 -13.60 -12.39 3.90
N SER A 159 -12.28 -12.31 4.04
CA SER A 159 -11.52 -13.34 4.77
C SER A 159 -11.88 -13.33 6.26
N GLU A 160 -12.26 -14.49 6.78
CA GLU A 160 -12.48 -14.74 8.21
C GLU A 160 -11.25 -14.34 9.03
N ALA A 161 -10.07 -14.64 8.49
CA ALA A 161 -8.80 -14.13 8.97
C ALA A 161 -8.61 -12.66 8.57
N ASP A 162 -8.53 -11.79 9.58
CA ASP A 162 -7.60 -10.66 9.49
C ASP A 162 -6.17 -11.24 9.36
N PRO A 163 -5.41 -10.89 8.31
CA PRO A 163 -4.03 -11.36 8.11
C PRO A 163 -3.03 -10.94 9.20
N PHE A 164 -3.43 -10.08 10.15
CA PHE A 164 -2.61 -9.63 11.28
C PHE A 164 -3.08 -10.12 12.65
N SER A 165 -4.26 -10.75 12.77
CA SER A 165 -4.86 -11.23 14.03
C SER A 165 -4.13 -12.42 14.71
N ASN A 166 -2.91 -12.74 14.27
CA ASN A 166 -2.05 -13.76 14.89
C ASN A 166 -0.58 -13.32 14.83
N ARG A 167 -0.29 -12.09 15.27
CA ARG A 167 1.06 -11.55 15.44
C ARG A 167 1.11 -10.48 16.53
#